data_AF-A0A4Y2D395-F1
#
_entry.id   AF-A0A4Y2D395-F1
#
_cell.length_a   1.000
_cell.length_b   1.000
_cell.length_c   1.000
_cell.angle_alpha   90.00
_cell.angle_beta   90.00
_cell.angle_gamma   90.00
#
_symmetry.space_group_name_H-M   'P 1'
#
loop_
_entity.id
_entity.type
_entity.pdbx_description
1 polymer ?
#
loop_
_entity_poly.entity_id
_entity_poly.type
_entity_poly.pdbx_seq_one_letter_code
_entity_poly.pdbx_strand_id
1 'polypeptide(L)'
;MNNSCTSGSKHLWNVIKNSRFLSGDLKKVVDPVISRNAFIVQPENLLLSMLANERRHIRELGVRLIIKTRGSSSTVERRRFVVLKLNFKANQYIDMIDWFKRDVTEPTITERRPMSPCLMPLRQLKLLNGP
;
A
#
# COMPACT_ATOMS: atom_id res chain seq x y z
N MET A 1 -12.46 16.91 -4.03
CA MET A 1 -11.33 15.94 -4.07
C MET A 1 -10.53 16.12 -2.78
N ASN A 2 -10.29 15.06 -2.02
CA ASN A 2 -9.50 15.13 -0.79
C ASN A 2 -8.02 14.93 -1.16
N ASN A 3 -7.25 16.03 -1.22
CA ASN A 3 -5.86 16.05 -1.71
C ASN A 3 -4.84 15.51 -0.67
N SER A 4 -5.28 14.65 0.24
CA SER A 4 -4.42 14.05 1.27
C SER A 4 -3.53 12.97 0.66
N CYS A 5 -2.31 12.83 1.20
CA CYS A 5 -1.36 11.78 0.83
C CYS A 5 -1.94 10.35 1.02
N THR A 6 -2.97 10.20 1.84
CA THR A 6 -3.65 8.94 2.11
C THR A 6 -4.64 8.52 1.00
N SER A 7 -5.07 9.45 0.15
CA SER A 7 -6.06 9.22 -0.91
C SER A 7 -5.44 8.81 -2.24
N GLY A 8 -4.13 9.01 -2.43
CA GLY A 8 -3.46 8.80 -3.70
C GLY A 8 -3.72 7.42 -4.32
N SER A 9 -3.55 6.35 -3.54
CA SER A 9 -3.77 4.97 -4.02
C SER A 9 -5.22 4.74 -4.47
N LYS A 10 -6.19 5.36 -3.78
CA LYS A 10 -7.62 5.27 -4.15
C LYS A 10 -7.90 5.99 -5.47
N HIS A 11 -7.24 7.13 -5.70
CA HIS A 11 -7.36 7.88 -6.95
C HIS A 11 -6.80 7.09 -8.13
N LEU A 12 -5.60 6.51 -8.00
CA LEU A 12 -5.05 5.71 -9.09
C LEU A 12 -5.89 4.46 -9.37
N TRP A 13 -6.42 3.81 -8.33
CA TRP A 13 -7.36 2.71 -8.51
C TRP A 13 -8.61 3.14 -9.31
N ASN A 14 -9.12 4.35 -9.06
CA ASN A 14 -10.24 4.89 -9.83
C ASN A 14 -9.87 5.15 -11.31
N VAL A 15 -8.65 5.63 -11.57
CA VAL A 15 -8.13 5.79 -12.95
C VAL A 15 -8.06 4.43 -13.65
N ILE A 16 -7.52 3.40 -12.98
CA ILE A 16 -7.47 2.01 -13.50
C ILE A 16 -8.88 1.46 -13.72
N LYS A 17 -9.81 1.69 -12.79
CA LYS A 17 -11.20 1.27 -12.92
C LYS A 17 -11.85 1.88 -14.16
N ASN A 18 -11.60 3.17 -14.41
CA ASN A 18 -12.12 3.86 -15.58
C ASN A 18 -11.42 3.39 -16.87
N SER A 19 -10.12 3.09 -16.84
CA SER A 19 -9.39 2.60 -18.02
C SER A 19 -9.93 1.26 -18.52
N ARG A 20 -10.61 0.48 -17.66
CA ARG A 20 -11.28 -0.78 -18.06
C ARG A 20 -12.35 -0.61 -19.13
N PHE A 21 -12.96 0.56 -19.25
CA PHE A 21 -13.99 0.82 -20.25
C PHE A 21 -13.42 1.25 -21.61
N LEU A 22 -12.11 1.50 -21.70
CA LEU A 22 -11.46 1.86 -22.96
C LEU A 22 -11.39 0.66 -23.92
N SER A 23 -11.37 0.96 -25.22
CA SER A 23 -11.11 -0.03 -26.27
C SER A 23 -9.70 -0.64 -26.12
N GLY A 24 -9.49 -1.82 -26.70
CA GLY A 24 -8.21 -2.53 -26.60
C GLY A 24 -7.03 -1.69 -27.06
N ASP A 25 -7.19 -0.93 -28.15
CA ASP A 25 -6.11 -0.11 -28.70
C ASP A 25 -5.78 1.11 -27.83
N LEU A 26 -6.79 1.74 -27.22
CA LEU A 26 -6.56 2.82 -26.25
C LEU A 26 -5.89 2.30 -24.97
N LYS A 27 -6.26 1.11 -24.49
CA LYS A 27 -5.61 0.48 -23.33
C LYS A 27 -4.12 0.24 -23.57
N LYS A 28 -3.72 -0.19 -24.77
CA LYS A 28 -2.30 -0.39 -25.14
C LYS A 28 -1.46 0.89 -24.97
N VAL A 29 -2.07 2.07 -25.11
CA VAL A 29 -1.40 3.37 -24.90
C VAL A 29 -1.50 3.83 -23.44
N VAL A 30 -2.68 3.70 -22.83
CA VAL A 30 -2.97 4.25 -21.50
C VAL A 30 -2.37 3.41 -20.37
N ASP A 31 -2.43 2.09 -20.43
CA ASP A 31 -1.98 1.22 -19.34
C ASP A 31 -0.46 1.35 -19.07
N PRO A 32 0.42 1.47 -20.08
CA PRO A 32 1.84 1.80 -19.84
C PRO A 32 2.04 3.16 -19.17
N VAL A 33 1.24 4.17 -19.53
CA VAL A 33 1.32 5.51 -18.93
C VAL A 33 0.91 5.45 -17.46
N ILE A 34 -0.19 4.76 -17.13
CA ILE A 34 -0.61 4.53 -15.75
C ILE A 34 0.49 3.80 -14.96
N SER A 35 1.08 2.75 -15.54
CA SER A 35 2.12 1.94 -14.87
C SER A 35 3.39 2.74 -14.58
N ARG A 36 3.83 3.59 -15.51
CA ARG A 36 4.99 4.48 -15.32
C ARG A 36 4.73 5.54 -14.23
N ASN A 37 3.48 5.95 -14.05
CA ASN A 37 3.07 6.94 -13.06
C ASN A 37 2.55 6.32 -11.74
N ALA A 38 2.71 5.01 -11.55
CA ALA A 38 2.17 4.28 -10.41
C ALA A 38 2.98 4.44 -9.10
N PHE A 39 3.82 5.46 -8.98
CA PHE A 39 4.62 5.75 -7.78
C PHE A 39 3.76 5.96 -6.52
N ILE A 40 2.54 6.46 -6.71
CA ILE A 40 1.55 6.63 -5.64
C ILE A 40 1.16 5.29 -5.00
N VAL A 41 1.37 4.17 -5.70
CA VAL A 41 1.00 2.81 -5.26
C VAL A 41 2.20 1.98 -4.81
N GLN A 42 3.34 2.62 -4.55
CA GLN A 42 4.46 1.92 -3.93
C GLN A 42 4.02 1.31 -2.58
N PRO A 43 4.53 0.13 -2.16
CA PRO A 43 4.04 -0.58 -0.97
C PRO A 43 3.92 0.31 0.26
N GLU A 44 4.89 1.19 0.49
CA GLU A 44 4.86 2.15 1.60
C GLU A 44 3.67 3.12 1.54
N ASN A 45 3.42 3.73 0.36
CA ASN A 45 2.31 4.66 0.16
C ASN A 45 0.95 3.95 0.28
N LEU A 46 0.89 2.70 -0.18
CA LEU A 46 -0.28 1.84 -0.01
C LEU A 46 -0.56 1.54 1.46
N LEU A 47 0.48 1.24 2.26
CA LEU A 47 0.35 1.05 3.71
C LEU A 47 -0.18 2.31 4.40
N LEU A 48 0.25 3.50 3.99
CA LEU A 48 -0.29 4.76 4.51
C LEU A 48 -1.78 4.94 4.17
N SER A 49 -2.16 4.63 2.93
CA SER A 49 -3.58 4.59 2.53
C SER A 49 -4.40 3.58 3.33
N MET A 50 -3.80 2.43 3.70
CA MET A 50 -4.46 1.42 4.54
C MET A 50 -4.65 1.91 5.98
N LEU A 51 -3.64 2.55 6.57
CA LEU A 51 -3.72 3.07 7.94
C LEU A 51 -4.79 4.15 8.09
N ALA A 52 -4.95 5.01 7.09
CA ALA A 52 -5.97 6.06 7.06
C ALA A 52 -7.31 5.59 6.49
N ASN A 53 -7.51 4.29 6.29
CA ASN A 53 -8.76 3.78 5.74
C ASN A 53 -9.88 3.80 6.78
N GLU A 54 -11.11 4.12 6.36
CA GLU A 54 -12.29 4.10 7.25
C GLU A 54 -12.67 2.68 7.69
N ARG A 55 -12.39 1.68 6.86
CA ARG A 55 -12.71 0.27 7.16
C ARG A 55 -11.67 -0.33 8.10
N ARG A 56 -12.13 -0.77 9.28
CA ARG A 56 -11.28 -1.34 10.34
C ARG A 56 -10.40 -2.50 9.87
N HIS A 57 -10.95 -3.45 9.12
CA HIS A 57 -10.20 -4.62 8.64
C HIS A 57 -9.02 -4.24 7.73
N ILE A 58 -9.15 -3.16 6.95
CA ILE A 58 -8.07 -2.66 6.09
C ILE A 58 -6.98 -2.00 6.93
N ARG A 59 -7.35 -1.21 7.94
CA ARG A 59 -6.37 -0.63 8.87
C ARG A 59 -5.57 -1.72 9.60
N GLU A 60 -6.26 -2.74 10.12
CA GLU A 60 -5.63 -3.87 10.80
C GLU A 60 -4.66 -4.62 9.88
N LEU A 61 -5.02 -4.79 8.60
CA LEU A 61 -4.12 -5.38 7.60
C LEU A 61 -2.86 -4.53 7.41
N GLY A 62 -3.00 -3.20 7.25
CA GLY A 62 -1.86 -2.29 7.12
C GLY A 62 -0.92 -2.33 8.33
N VAL A 63 -1.48 -2.37 9.55
CA VAL A 63 -0.70 -2.53 10.78
C VAL A 63 0.08 -3.85 10.80
N ARG A 64 -0.58 -4.97 10.48
CA ARG A 64 0.07 -6.28 10.46
C ARG A 64 1.23 -6.32 9.47
N LEU A 65 1.07 -5.71 8.30
CA LEU A 65 2.13 -5.61 7.31
C LEU A 65 3.32 -4.80 7.84
N ILE A 66 3.08 -3.63 8.47
CA ILE A 66 4.14 -2.82 9.07
C ILE A 66 4.89 -3.58 10.18
N ILE A 67 4.18 -4.28 11.06
CA ILE A 67 4.81 -5.10 12.11
C ILE A 67 5.68 -6.20 11.49
N LYS A 68 5.19 -6.85 10.42
CA LYS A 68 5.94 -7.88 9.70
C LYS A 68 7.22 -7.32 9.07
N THR A 69 7.15 -6.13 8.46
CA THR A 69 8.30 -5.52 7.76
C THR A 69 9.36 -4.98 8.71
N ARG A 70 8.98 -4.56 9.93
CA ARG A 70 9.93 -4.22 11.00
C ARG A 70 10.82 -5.38 11.43
N GLY A 71 10.26 -6.60 11.43
CA GLY A 71 10.99 -7.81 11.81
C GLY A 71 12.00 -8.29 10.77
N SER A 72 11.86 -7.86 9.51
CA SER A 72 12.79 -8.17 8.43
C SER A 72 13.87 -7.09 8.33
N SER A 73 14.95 -7.24 9.10
CA SER A 73 16.13 -6.36 9.05
C SER A 73 16.88 -6.54 7.73
N SER A 74 16.46 -5.84 6.68
CA SER A 74 17.32 -5.63 5.52
C SER A 74 17.90 -4.23 5.60
N THR A 75 19.23 -4.14 5.57
CA THR A 75 19.97 -2.90 5.32
C THR A 75 19.30 -2.16 4.18
N VAL A 76 18.77 -0.97 4.48
CA VAL A 76 17.97 -0.17 3.55
C VAL A 76 18.83 0.21 2.35
N GLU A 77 18.82 -0.62 1.30
CA GLU A 77 19.24 -0.16 -0.01
C GLU A 77 18.32 1.00 -0.39
N ARG A 78 18.93 2.14 -0.68
CA ARG A 78 18.29 3.37 -1.14
C ARG A 78 17.15 3.03 -2.12
N ARG A 79 15.93 3.52 -1.84
CA ARG A 79 14.70 3.21 -2.60
C ARG A 79 14.96 3.26 -4.11
N ARG A 80 14.99 2.10 -4.77
CA ARG A 80 15.15 2.03 -6.22
C ARG A 80 13.81 2.34 -6.87
N PHE A 81 13.81 3.32 -7.78
CA PHE A 81 12.63 3.61 -8.59
C PHE A 81 12.48 2.51 -9.64
N VAL A 82 11.53 1.61 -9.43
CA VAL A 82 11.21 0.50 -10.34
C VAL A 82 9.77 0.66 -10.79
N VAL A 83 9.56 0.64 -12.11
CA VAL A 83 8.20 0.66 -12.70
C VAL A 83 7.38 -0.48 -12.10
N LEU A 84 6.20 -0.13 -11.58
CA LEU A 84 5.37 -1.05 -10.84
C LEU A 84 4.56 -1.92 -11.81
N LYS A 85 4.59 -3.23 -11.61
CA LYS A 85 3.70 -4.15 -12.32
C LYS A 85 2.33 -4.10 -11.64
N LEU A 86 1.46 -3.25 -12.16
CA LEU A 86 0.10 -3.07 -11.64
C LEU A 86 -0.84 -4.20 -12.07
N ASN A 87 -1.74 -4.57 -11.15
CA ASN A 87 -2.88 -5.40 -11.45
C ASN A 87 -4.06 -4.55 -11.93
N PHE A 88 -4.21 -4.40 -13.25
CA PHE A 88 -5.32 -3.65 -13.85
C PHE A 88 -6.71 -4.25 -13.58
N LYS A 89 -6.78 -5.51 -13.13
CA LYS A 89 -8.03 -6.21 -12.76
C LYS A 89 -8.38 -6.11 -11.27
N ALA A 90 -7.58 -5.38 -10.47
CA ALA A 90 -7.77 -5.24 -9.02
C ALA A 90 -9.17 -4.76 -8.61
N ASN A 91 -9.88 -5.50 -7.78
CA ASN A 91 -11.22 -5.09 -7.34
C ASN A 91 -11.16 -3.97 -6.28
N GLN A 92 -10.08 -3.89 -5.52
CA GLN A 92 -9.82 -2.82 -4.56
C GLN A 92 -8.41 -2.25 -4.72
N TYR A 93 -8.19 -1.05 -4.20
CA TYR A 93 -6.89 -0.35 -4.30
C TYR A 93 -5.75 -1.15 -3.64
N ILE A 94 -6.06 -1.97 -2.62
CA ILE A 94 -5.10 -2.84 -1.94
C ILE A 94 -4.59 -3.99 -2.81
N ASP A 95 -5.34 -4.38 -3.84
CA ASP A 95 -5.02 -5.51 -4.73
C ASP A 95 -4.27 -5.07 -6.00
N MET A 96 -3.91 -3.78 -6.08
CA MET A 96 -3.20 -3.22 -7.24
C MET A 96 -1.78 -3.73 -7.39
N ILE A 97 -1.17 -4.23 -6.30
CA ILE A 97 0.18 -4.77 -6.27
C ILE A 97 0.18 -6.22 -5.78
N ASP A 98 1.18 -6.97 -6.21
CA ASP A 98 1.48 -8.29 -5.67
C ASP A 98 2.35 -8.15 -4.42
N TRP A 99 1.73 -8.35 -3.25
CA TRP A 99 2.38 -8.24 -1.93
C TRP A 99 3.39 -9.34 -1.64
N PHE A 100 3.35 -10.47 -2.37
CA PHE A 100 4.26 -11.59 -2.15
C PHE A 100 5.54 -11.50 -2.99
N LYS A 101 5.47 -10.80 -4.12
CA LYS A 101 6.60 -10.66 -5.06
C LYS A 101 7.44 -9.39 -4.85
N ARG A 102 7.10 -8.58 -3.86
CA ARG A 102 7.76 -7.29 -3.61
C ARG A 102 8.28 -7.23 -2.19
N ASP A 103 9.49 -6.72 -2.06
CA ASP A 103 10.04 -6.33 -0.78
C ASP A 103 9.21 -5.15 -0.26
N VAL A 104 8.48 -5.39 0.83
CA VAL A 104 7.71 -4.36 1.50
C VAL A 104 8.62 -3.74 2.54
N THR A 105 8.94 -2.47 2.35
CA THR A 105 9.67 -1.66 3.33
C THR A 105 8.69 -0.95 4.25
N GLU A 106 9.13 -0.65 5.46
CA GLU A 106 8.34 0.20 6.37
C GLU A 106 8.29 1.64 5.82
N PRO A 107 7.11 2.30 5.80
CA PRO A 107 7.02 3.73 5.50
C PRO A 107 7.89 4.56 6.47
N THR A 108 8.67 5.52 5.95
CA THR A 108 9.53 6.38 6.82
C THR A 108 8.75 7.11 7.92
N ILE A 109 7.49 7.46 7.68
CA ILE A 109 6.64 8.13 8.68
C ILE A 109 6.27 7.21 9.87
N THR A 110 6.32 5.90 9.69
CA THR A 110 6.12 4.91 10.77
C THR A 110 7.44 4.41 11.35
N GLU A 111 8.54 4.58 10.61
CA GLU A 111 9.90 4.25 11.06
C GLU A 111 10.18 4.90 12.43
N ARG A 112 10.59 4.08 13.40
CA ARG A 112 10.89 4.46 14.80
C ARG A 112 9.72 4.92 15.67
N ARG A 113 8.46 4.91 15.21
CA ARG A 113 7.31 5.17 16.08
C ARG A 113 6.77 3.87 16.71
N PRO A 114 6.58 3.80 18.03
CA PRO A 114 5.83 2.70 18.62
C PRO A 114 4.42 2.73 18.03
N MET A 115 3.95 1.60 17.51
CA MET A 115 2.55 1.50 17.06
C MET A 115 1.69 1.72 18.31
N SER A 116 0.77 2.68 18.26
CA SER A 116 -0.09 2.93 19.42
C SER A 116 -0.86 1.65 19.78
N PRO A 117 -1.12 1.38 21.08
CA PRO A 117 -1.83 0.18 21.51
C PRO A 117 -3.17 -0.01 20.77
N CYS A 118 -3.85 1.11 20.45
CA CYS A 118 -5.10 1.13 19.70
C CYS A 118 -5.00 0.60 18.26
N LEU A 119 -3.80 0.58 17.67
CA LEU A 119 -3.54 0.08 16.33
C LEU A 119 -3.01 -1.35 16.33
N MET A 120 -2.50 -1.87 17.45
CA MET A 120 -1.96 -3.23 17.51
C MET A 120 -3.06 -4.29 17.41
N PRO A 121 -2.81 -5.43 16.73
CA PRO A 121 -3.68 -6.59 16.84
C PRO A 121 -3.78 -7.02 18.30
N LEU A 122 -4.99 -7.32 18.80
CA LEU A 122 -5.23 -7.69 20.21
C LEU A 122 -4.30 -8.82 20.73
N ARG A 123 -3.79 -9.69 19.84
CA ARG A 123 -2.82 -10.74 20.18
C ARG A 123 -1.44 -10.20 20.58
N GLN A 124 -0.99 -9.10 19.97
CA GLN A 124 0.27 -8.43 20.29
C GLN A 124 0.16 -7.54 21.54
N LEU A 125 -1.03 -6.99 21.80
CA LEU A 125 -1.32 -6.24 23.03
C LEU A 125 -1.14 -7.11 24.29
N LYS A 126 -1.54 -8.38 24.20
CA LYS A 126 -1.35 -9.40 25.25
C LYS A 126 0.11 -9.84 25.46
N LEU A 127 1.03 -9.49 24.56
CA LEU A 127 2.47 -9.77 24.72
C LEU A 127 3.20 -8.58 25.37
N LEU A 128 2.67 -7.36 25.23
CA LEU A 128 3.16 -6.17 25.90
C LEU A 128 2.63 -6.05 27.34
N ASN A 129 1.38 -6.44 27.55
CA ASN A 129 0.79 -6.60 28.87
C ASN A 129 0.99 -8.07 29.23
N GLY A 130 2.09 -8.41 29.91
CA GLY A 130 2.38 -9.77 30.36
C GLY A 130 1.26 -10.41 31.20
N PRO A 131 1.39 -11.70 31.56
CA PRO A 131 0.39 -12.39 32.39
C PRO A 131 0.09 -11.65 33.70
#